data_AF-A0A661AT23-F1
#
_entry.id   AF-A0A661AT23-F1
#
_cell.length_a   1.000
_cell.length_b   1.000
_cell.length_c   1.000
_cell.angle_alpha   90.00
_cell.angle_beta   90.00
_cell.angle_gamma   90.00
#
_symmetry.space_group_name_H-M   'P 1'
#
loop_
_entity.id
_entity.type
_entity.pdbx_description
1 polymer ?
#
loop_
_entity_poly.entity_id
_entity_poly.type
_entity_poly.pdbx_seq_one_letter_code
_entity_poly.pdbx_strand_id
1 'polypeptide(L)'
;MNVDLKLFRLINSDFANGFFDVIMPVFTNERIWIPLIIAGLIILFWRGGKRGKLAAISLLVAVAITDPLAARIFKPLFGRIRPNIALEGVRYIWHCGGKFSFPSNHAANAAAMATAIGFYYRKSLYFLVPIALIVGFSRIYVGVHYP
;
A
#
# COMPACT_ATOMS: atom_id res chain seq x y z
N MET A 1 9.06 -24.86 -7.03
CA MET A 1 8.55 -23.79 -6.14
C MET A 1 8.45 -22.49 -6.93
N ASN A 2 7.25 -21.91 -7.01
CA ASN A 2 6.98 -20.66 -7.75
C ASN A 2 7.87 -19.51 -7.27
N VAL A 3 8.32 -18.65 -8.19
CA VAL A 3 9.21 -17.50 -7.91
C VAL A 3 8.61 -16.60 -6.82
N ASP A 4 7.32 -16.32 -6.93
CA ASP A 4 6.53 -15.56 -5.97
C ASP A 4 6.60 -16.15 -4.54
N LEU A 5 6.47 -17.48 -4.39
CA LEU A 5 6.58 -18.13 -3.08
C LEU A 5 7.99 -18.04 -2.50
N LYS A 6 9.03 -18.17 -3.35
CA LYS A 6 10.43 -18.01 -2.92
C LYS A 6 10.68 -16.60 -2.40
N LEU A 7 10.23 -15.59 -3.14
CA LEU A 7 10.36 -14.18 -2.75
C LEU A 7 9.55 -13.88 -1.49
N PHE A 8 8.34 -14.42 -1.37
CA PHE A 8 7.53 -14.28 -0.17
C PHE A 8 8.26 -14.82 1.06
N ARG A 9 8.80 -16.05 1.01
CA ARG A 9 9.54 -16.65 2.13
C ARG A 9 10.83 -15.88 2.46
N LEU A 10 11.57 -15.45 1.43
CA LEU A 10 12.75 -14.61 1.62
C LEU A 10 12.42 -13.33 2.41
N ILE A 11 11.35 -12.63 2.02
CA ILE A 11 10.97 -11.35 2.63
C ILE A 11 10.31 -11.54 4.01
N ASN A 12 9.40 -12.51 4.14
CA ASN A 12 8.62 -12.72 5.35
C ASN A 12 9.39 -13.46 6.46
N SER A 13 10.30 -14.36 6.07
CA SER A 13 11.03 -15.23 6.99
C SER A 13 12.51 -14.85 7.08
N ASP A 14 13.23 -14.84 5.96
CA ASP A 14 14.70 -14.69 6.01
C ASP A 14 15.15 -13.25 6.35
N PHE A 15 14.38 -12.25 5.91
CA PHE A 15 14.65 -10.83 6.23
C PHE A 15 14.08 -10.42 7.60
N ALA A 16 13.42 -11.34 8.32
CA ALA A 16 12.82 -11.05 9.61
C ALA A 16 13.86 -10.62 10.64
N ASN A 17 13.65 -9.46 11.25
CA ASN A 17 14.47 -8.99 12.36
C ASN A 17 13.69 -8.00 13.24
N GLY A 18 14.15 -7.81 14.48
CA GLY A 18 13.46 -6.98 15.47
C GLY A 18 13.26 -5.52 15.03
N PHE A 19 14.15 -4.96 14.21
CA PHE A 19 14.01 -3.59 13.70
C PHE A 19 12.88 -3.48 12.68
N PHE A 20 12.84 -4.37 11.68
CA PHE A 20 11.74 -4.38 10.70
C PHE A 20 10.40 -4.82 11.29
N ASP A 21 10.41 -5.64 12.35
CA ASP A 21 9.19 -6.03 13.06
C ASP A 21 8.49 -4.84 13.73
N VAL A 22 9.23 -3.78 14.07
CA VAL A 22 8.67 -2.53 14.57
C VAL A 22 8.24 -1.60 13.43
N ILE A 23 9.07 -1.47 12.39
CA ILE A 23 8.88 -0.45 11.35
C ILE A 23 7.87 -0.85 10.28
N MET A 24 7.86 -2.10 9.82
CA MET A 24 6.97 -2.52 8.73
C MET A 24 5.48 -2.40 9.08
N PRO A 25 5.03 -2.72 10.32
CA PRO A 25 3.68 -2.40 10.76
C PRO A 25 3.31 -0.91 10.64
N VAL A 26 4.24 0.02 10.87
CA VAL A 26 3.99 1.46 10.76
C VAL A 26 3.65 1.84 9.32
N PHE A 27 4.40 1.35 8.33
CA PHE A 27 4.12 1.59 6.91
C PHE A 27 2.84 0.92 6.42
N THR A 28 2.46 -0.18 7.05
CA THR A 28 1.24 -0.91 6.74
C THR A 28 -0.02 -0.27 7.36
N ASN A 29 0.10 0.42 8.49
CA ASN A 29 -1.03 0.92 9.26
C ASN A 29 -1.62 2.21 8.69
N GLU A 30 -2.74 2.10 7.97
CA GLU A 30 -3.41 3.25 7.37
C GLU A 30 -3.83 4.33 8.38
N ARG A 31 -4.08 3.97 9.65
CA ARG A 31 -4.51 4.94 10.67
C ARG A 31 -3.42 5.95 11.00
N ILE A 32 -2.15 5.59 10.80
CA ILE A 32 -1.02 6.50 10.98
C ILE A 32 -0.90 7.45 9.78
N TRP A 33 -1.15 6.95 8.57
CA TRP A 33 -0.98 7.72 7.34
C TRP A 33 -2.17 8.61 6.98
N ILE A 34 -3.40 8.22 7.34
CA ILE A 34 -4.62 8.98 7.03
C ILE A 34 -4.54 10.43 7.54
N PRO A 35 -4.14 10.73 8.79
CA PRO A 35 -4.00 12.11 9.26
C PRO A 35 -2.99 12.92 8.43
N LEU A 36 -1.86 12.31 8.04
CA LEU A 36 -0.84 12.96 7.20
C LEU A 36 -1.36 13.24 5.79
N ILE A 37 -2.13 12.31 5.21
CA ILE A 37 -2.76 12.48 3.91
C ILE A 37 -3.81 13.60 3.96
N ILE A 38 -4.64 13.64 5.01
CA ILE A 38 -5.64 14.70 5.22
C ILE A 38 -4.95 16.07 5.35
N ALA A 39 -3.90 16.16 6.17
CA ALA A 39 -3.12 17.39 6.31
C ALA A 39 -2.52 17.84 4.97
N GLY A 40 -1.95 16.91 4.20
CA GLY A 40 -1.44 17.18 2.85
C GLY A 40 -2.51 17.69 1.89
N LEU A 41 -3.70 17.08 1.90
CA LEU A 41 -4.85 17.53 1.10
C LEU A 41 -5.29 18.95 1.47
N ILE A 42 -5.37 19.26 2.78
CA ILE A 42 -5.70 20.61 3.26
C ILE A 42 -4.66 21.63 2.76
N ILE A 43 -3.37 21.31 2.90
CA ILE A 43 -2.27 22.19 2.45
C ILE A 43 -2.36 22.41 0.93
N LEU A 44 -2.57 21.36 0.14
CA LEU A 44 -2.71 21.46 -1.32
C LEU A 44 -3.89 22.35 -1.70
N PHE A 45 -5.02 22.21 -1.01
CA PHE A 45 -6.24 22.97 -1.32
C PHE A 45 -6.13 24.44 -0.92
N TRP A 46 -5.51 24.74 0.23
CA TRP A 46 -5.43 26.09 0.78
C TRP A 46 -4.25 26.88 0.22
N ARG A 47 -3.09 26.24 0.05
CA ARG A 47 -1.83 26.92 -0.34
C ARG A 47 -1.36 26.61 -1.76
N GLY A 48 -1.86 25.54 -2.38
CA GLY A 48 -1.37 25.10 -3.70
C GLY A 48 -2.00 25.79 -4.91
N GLY A 49 -2.94 26.74 -4.70
CA GLY A 49 -3.64 27.43 -5.78
C GLY A 49 -4.44 26.48 -6.69
N LYS A 50 -4.65 26.84 -7.96
CA LYS A 50 -5.38 25.99 -8.92
C LYS A 50 -4.71 24.62 -9.10
N ARG A 51 -3.36 24.59 -9.18
CA ARG A 51 -2.58 23.35 -9.35
C ARG A 51 -2.75 22.41 -8.15
N GLY A 52 -2.67 22.93 -6.93
CA GLY A 52 -2.83 22.14 -5.71
C GLY A 52 -4.25 21.61 -5.53
N LYS A 53 -5.27 22.43 -5.82
CA LYS A 53 -6.67 21.98 -5.82
C LYS A 53 -6.90 20.83 -6.81
N LEU A 54 -6.38 20.96 -8.04
CA LEU A 54 -6.45 19.88 -9.04
C LEU A 54 -5.72 18.62 -8.56
N ALA A 55 -4.54 18.74 -7.98
CA ALA A 55 -3.81 17.61 -7.40
C ALA A 55 -4.60 16.90 -6.28
N ALA A 56 -5.20 17.67 -5.37
CA ALA A 56 -6.03 17.14 -4.29
C ALA A 56 -7.26 16.42 -4.83
N ILE A 57 -7.97 17.01 -5.80
CA ILE A 57 -9.13 16.38 -6.44
C ILE A 57 -8.72 15.11 -7.18
N SER A 58 -7.64 15.15 -7.96
CA SER A 58 -7.13 13.96 -8.66
C SER A 58 -6.75 12.84 -7.70
N LEU A 59 -6.15 13.16 -6.55
CA LEU A 59 -5.86 12.16 -5.51
C LEU A 59 -7.14 11.53 -4.96
N LEU A 60 -8.13 12.35 -4.59
CA LEU A 60 -9.40 11.87 -4.06
C LEU A 60 -10.12 10.97 -5.06
N VAL A 61 -10.19 11.39 -6.33
CA VAL A 61 -10.78 10.60 -7.42
C VAL A 61 -10.00 9.30 -7.63
N ALA A 62 -8.66 9.36 -7.66
CA ALA A 62 -7.84 8.18 -7.87
C ALA A 62 -8.05 7.14 -6.77
N VAL A 63 -8.10 7.54 -5.49
CA VAL A 63 -8.36 6.62 -4.36
C VAL A 63 -9.80 6.13 -4.38
N ALA A 64 -10.78 7.01 -4.64
CA ALA A 64 -12.20 6.65 -4.71
C ALA A 64 -12.50 5.63 -5.82
N ILE A 65 -11.69 5.59 -6.88
CA ILE A 65 -11.77 4.57 -7.93
C ILE A 65 -10.94 3.33 -7.55
N THR A 66 -9.67 3.52 -7.19
CA THR A 66 -8.71 2.42 -7.01
C THR A 66 -9.13 1.47 -5.89
N ASP A 67 -9.57 2.01 -4.75
CA ASP A 67 -9.89 1.20 -3.58
C ASP A 67 -11.07 0.23 -3.80
N PRO A 68 -12.26 0.67 -4.26
CA PRO A 68 -13.36 -0.24 -4.53
C PRO A 68 -13.09 -1.14 -5.74
N LEU A 69 -12.39 -0.69 -6.78
CA LEU A 69 -12.02 -1.56 -7.91
C LEU A 69 -11.15 -2.73 -7.42
N ALA A 70 -10.12 -2.45 -6.62
CA ALA A 70 -9.28 -3.48 -6.03
C ALA A 70 -10.08 -4.40 -5.10
N ALA A 71 -10.88 -3.83 -4.19
CA ALA A 71 -11.55 -4.59 -3.14
C ALA A 71 -12.74 -5.42 -3.63
N ARG A 72 -13.57 -4.86 -4.52
CA ARG A 72 -14.89 -5.41 -4.87
C ARG A 72 -14.94 -6.05 -6.24
N ILE A 73 -14.03 -5.69 -7.15
CA ILE A 73 -14.00 -6.25 -8.50
C ILE A 73 -12.82 -7.21 -8.63
N PHE A 74 -11.59 -6.72 -8.49
CA PHE A 74 -10.42 -7.54 -8.78
C PHE A 74 -10.19 -8.65 -7.75
N LYS A 75 -10.34 -8.37 -6.45
CA LYS A 75 -10.15 -9.40 -5.43
C LYS A 75 -11.07 -10.62 -5.61
N PRO A 76 -12.39 -10.47 -5.77
CA PRO A 76 -13.26 -11.60 -6.07
C PRO A 76 -12.95 -12.26 -7.42
N LEU A 77 -12.62 -11.47 -8.44
CA LEU A 77 -12.31 -11.98 -9.78
C LEU A 77 -11.09 -12.91 -9.77
N PHE A 78 -10.00 -12.52 -9.09
CA PHE A 78 -8.78 -13.32 -9.05
C PHE A 78 -8.81 -14.41 -7.97
N GLY A 79 -9.58 -14.21 -6.89
CA GLY A 79 -9.82 -15.25 -5.89
C GLY A 79 -8.57 -15.74 -5.13
N ARG A 80 -7.40 -15.09 -5.27
CA ARG A 80 -6.14 -15.55 -4.69
C ARG A 80 -6.17 -15.44 -3.17
N ILE A 81 -6.03 -16.57 -2.47
CA ILE A 81 -6.05 -16.63 -1.00
C ILE A 81 -4.76 -16.09 -0.40
N ARG A 82 -4.85 -15.29 0.68
CA ARG A 82 -3.67 -14.70 1.35
C ARG A 82 -2.67 -15.71 1.90
N PRO A 83 -1.37 -15.35 1.97
CA PRO A 83 -0.32 -16.25 2.48
C PRO A 83 -0.62 -16.78 3.88
N ASN A 84 -1.04 -15.90 4.79
CA ASN A 84 -1.34 -16.27 6.18
C ASN A 84 -2.52 -17.24 6.36
N ILE A 85 -3.32 -17.46 5.31
CA ILE A 85 -4.43 -18.42 5.30
C ILE A 85 -4.04 -19.68 4.51
N ALA A 86 -3.33 -19.51 3.39
CA ALA A 86 -3.03 -20.58 2.46
C ALA A 86 -1.74 -21.37 2.76
N LEU A 87 -0.82 -20.81 3.54
CA LEU A 87 0.51 -21.37 3.76
C LEU A 87 0.77 -21.61 5.25
N GLU A 88 1.45 -22.71 5.55
CA GLU A 88 1.93 -23.01 6.89
C GLU A 88 3.21 -22.25 7.22
N GLY A 89 3.46 -21.99 8.52
CA GLY A 89 4.69 -21.35 9.00
C GLY A 89 4.88 -19.91 8.51
N VAL A 90 3.80 -19.18 8.22
CA VAL A 90 3.86 -17.75 7.86
C VAL A 90 4.06 -16.92 9.12
N ARG A 91 5.03 -16.00 9.09
CA ARG A 91 5.14 -14.96 10.12
C ARG A 91 4.08 -13.90 9.87
N TYR A 92 3.16 -13.77 10.80
CA TYR A 92 1.98 -12.94 10.63
C TYR A 92 1.86 -11.93 11.76
N ILE A 93 2.30 -10.70 11.50
CA ILE A 93 2.50 -9.67 12.55
C ILE A 93 1.61 -8.43 12.35
N TRP A 94 0.48 -8.59 11.66
CA TRP A 94 -0.48 -7.50 11.43
C TRP A 94 -1.93 -7.99 11.44
N HIS A 95 -2.94 -7.13 11.32
CA HIS A 95 -4.34 -7.58 11.23
C HIS A 95 -4.66 -8.18 9.86
N CYS A 96 -5.39 -9.31 9.85
CA CYS A 96 -5.74 -9.95 8.59
C CYS A 96 -7.04 -9.31 8.14
N GLY A 97 -7.00 -8.62 7.00
CA GLY A 97 -8.23 -8.18 6.34
C GLY A 97 -9.03 -9.37 5.79
N GLY A 98 -9.84 -9.13 4.76
CA GLY A 98 -10.59 -10.19 4.08
C GLY A 98 -9.70 -11.27 3.42
N LYS A 99 -10.31 -12.33 2.88
CA LYS A 99 -9.65 -13.57 2.43
C LYS A 99 -8.67 -13.41 1.25
N PHE A 100 -8.92 -12.45 0.35
CA PHE A 100 -8.20 -12.34 -0.92
C PHE A 100 -6.99 -11.40 -0.87
N SER A 101 -5.93 -11.79 -1.57
CA SER A 101 -4.61 -11.15 -1.55
C SER A 101 -4.31 -10.31 -2.78
N PHE A 102 -4.98 -10.49 -3.91
CA PHE A 102 -4.62 -9.80 -5.15
C PHE A 102 -5.77 -8.97 -5.71
N PRO A 103 -5.54 -7.68 -6.02
CA PRO A 103 -4.36 -6.87 -5.68
C PRO A 103 -4.37 -6.41 -4.21
N SER A 104 -3.29 -5.79 -3.74
CA SER A 104 -3.25 -5.12 -2.43
C SER A 104 -3.80 -3.70 -2.52
N ASN A 105 -4.84 -3.39 -1.73
CA ASN A 105 -5.40 -2.03 -1.63
C ASN A 105 -4.38 -1.02 -1.11
N HIS A 106 -3.61 -1.37 -0.07
CA HIS A 106 -2.57 -0.49 0.49
C HIS A 106 -1.53 -0.10 -0.57
N ALA A 107 -0.99 -1.08 -1.30
CA ALA A 107 -0.01 -0.81 -2.35
C ALA A 107 -0.64 -0.02 -3.52
N ALA A 108 -1.85 -0.38 -3.95
CA ALA A 108 -2.55 0.29 -5.03
C ALA A 108 -2.86 1.76 -4.70
N ASN A 109 -3.35 2.05 -3.48
CA ASN A 109 -3.65 3.42 -3.05
C ASN A 109 -2.37 4.26 -2.86
N ALA A 110 -1.27 3.66 -2.37
CA ALA A 110 0.00 4.37 -2.28
C ALA A 110 0.58 4.72 -3.66
N ALA A 111 0.48 3.81 -4.63
CA ALA A 111 0.87 4.06 -6.02
C ALA A 111 -0.04 5.10 -6.69
N ALA A 112 -1.36 5.03 -6.46
CA ALA A 112 -2.31 6.02 -6.92
C ALA A 112 -1.99 7.40 -6.36
N MET A 113 -1.59 7.50 -5.09
CA MET A 113 -1.17 8.75 -4.46
C MET A 113 0.10 9.32 -5.10
N ALA A 114 1.12 8.49 -5.27
CA ALA A 114 2.35 8.91 -5.94
C ALA A 114 2.09 9.41 -7.36
N THR A 115 1.24 8.71 -8.10
CA THR A 115 0.89 9.05 -9.49
C THR A 115 0.08 10.35 -9.55
N ALA A 116 -1.00 10.46 -8.78
CA ALA A 116 -1.90 11.61 -8.80
C ALA A 116 -1.18 12.89 -8.37
N ILE A 117 -0.44 12.86 -7.25
CA ILE A 117 0.31 14.05 -6.79
C ILE A 117 1.50 14.31 -7.73
N GLY A 118 2.25 13.28 -8.12
CA GLY A 118 3.45 13.40 -8.94
C GLY A 118 3.21 13.92 -10.35
N PHE A 119 2.00 13.72 -10.89
CA PHE A 119 1.57 14.35 -12.15
C PHE A 119 1.62 15.88 -12.04
N TYR A 120 1.13 16.43 -10.93
CA TYR A 120 1.16 17.87 -10.71
C TYR A 120 2.47 18.33 -10.08
N TYR A 121 3.14 17.56 -9.24
CA TYR A 121 4.34 17.98 -8.52
C TYR A 121 5.47 16.97 -8.74
N ARG A 122 6.09 16.96 -9.92
CA ARG A 122 7.08 15.93 -10.32
C ARG A 122 8.17 15.66 -9.28
N LYS A 123 8.66 16.69 -8.58
CA LYS A 123 9.68 16.55 -7.53
C LYS A 123 9.21 15.75 -6.31
N SER A 124 7.90 15.65 -6.06
CA SER A 124 7.38 14.83 -4.96
C SER A 124 7.60 13.33 -5.20
N LEU A 125 7.78 12.90 -6.45
CA LEU A 125 8.02 11.48 -6.78
C LEU A 125 9.29 10.93 -6.13
N TYR A 126 10.30 11.77 -5.89
CA TYR A 126 11.51 11.38 -5.15
C TYR A 126 11.21 10.87 -3.74
N PHE A 127 10.07 11.25 -3.17
CA PHE A 127 9.62 10.80 -1.84
C PHE A 127 8.46 9.81 -1.93
N LEU A 128 7.47 10.10 -2.79
CA LEU A 128 6.24 9.31 -2.85
C LEU A 128 6.45 7.92 -3.47
N VAL A 129 7.35 7.77 -4.45
CA VAL A 129 7.62 6.46 -5.06
C VAL A 129 8.33 5.54 -4.07
N PRO A 130 9.42 5.95 -3.38
CA PRO A 130 10.00 5.14 -2.31
C PRO A 130 9.00 4.75 -1.23
N ILE A 131 8.15 5.68 -0.77
CA ILE A 131 7.12 5.38 0.23
C ILE A 131 6.15 4.32 -0.30
N ALA A 132 5.66 4.44 -1.54
CA ALA A 132 4.75 3.46 -2.14
C ALA A 132 5.39 2.07 -2.25
N LEU A 133 6.68 1.99 -2.61
CA LEU A 133 7.43 0.74 -2.66
C LEU A 133 7.60 0.13 -1.26
N ILE A 134 7.91 0.94 -0.24
CA ILE A 134 8.00 0.48 1.16
C ILE A 134 6.65 0.00 1.67
N VAL A 135 5.55 0.68 1.33
CA VAL A 135 4.20 0.23 1.69
C VAL A 135 3.95 -1.15 1.06
N GLY A 136 4.22 -1.33 -0.24
CA GLY A 136 4.08 -2.63 -0.91
C GLY A 136 4.93 -3.72 -0.24
N PHE A 137 6.22 -3.44 -0.02
CA PHE A 137 7.15 -4.34 0.66
C PHE A 137 6.66 -4.73 2.06
N SER A 138 6.15 -3.75 2.83
CA SER A 138 5.65 -3.99 4.19
C SER A 138 4.50 -5.01 4.20
N ARG A 139 3.65 -5.03 3.15
CA ARG A 139 2.54 -6.00 3.05
C ARG A 139 3.03 -7.43 2.88
N ILE A 140 4.14 -7.62 2.18
CA ILE A 140 4.78 -8.92 2.01
C ILE A 140 5.44 -9.31 3.32
N TYR A 141 6.20 -8.38 3.91
CA TYR A 141 6.92 -8.60 5.17
C TYR A 141 6.01 -9.01 6.31
N VAL A 142 4.86 -8.35 6.50
CA VAL A 142 3.91 -8.69 7.57
C VAL A 142 3.05 -9.93 7.28
N GLY A 143 3.22 -10.56 6.11
CA GLY A 143 2.61 -11.86 5.78
C GLY A 143 1.19 -11.80 5.19
N VAL A 144 0.71 -10.62 4.80
CA VAL A 144 -0.69 -10.44 4.33
C VAL A 144 -0.85 -10.50 2.81
N HIS A 145 0.23 -10.36 2.06
CA HIS A 145 0.24 -10.28 0.60
C HIS A 145 1.47 -10.99 0.03
N TYR A 146 1.34 -11.44 -1.21
CA TYR A 146 2.46 -11.97 -2.00
C TYR A 146 3.17 -10.83 -2.74
N PRO A 147 4.44 -11.00 -3.16
CA PRO A 147 5.16 -10.09 -4.04
C PRO A 147 4.45 -9.77 -5.35
#